data_AF-A0AAW7YU32-F1
#
_entry.id   AF-A0AAW7YU32-F1
#
_cell.length_a   1.000
_cell.length_b   1.000
_cell.length_c   1.000
_cell.angle_alpha   90.00
_cell.angle_beta   90.00
_cell.angle_gamma   90.00
#
_symmetry.space_group_name_H-M   'P 1'
#
loop_
_entity.id
_entity.type
_entity.pdbx_description
1 polymer ?
#
loop_
_entity_poly.entity_id
_entity_poly.type
_entity_poly.pdbx_seq_one_letter_code
_entity_poly.pdbx_strand_id
1 'polypeptide(L)'
;NKSENSNDSAALDEYCEDLTAKAEQGKIDPVLGRNDEIRMMVDVLCRRRKNNPILVGDPGVGKTAVVEGFAQRIVDGQVPQDLQGVRLLVLDMGLLQAGAGVKGEFERRLK
;
A
#
# COMPACT_ATOMS: atom_id res chain seq x y z
N ASN A 1 23.18 -15.80 2.67
CA ASN A 1 22.14 -14.76 2.87
C ASN A 1 21.60 -14.20 1.55
N LYS A 2 21.50 -15.00 0.47
CA LYS A 2 21.05 -14.53 -0.86
C LYS A 2 19.81 -15.30 -1.39
N SER A 3 19.31 -16.29 -0.64
CA SER A 3 18.19 -17.16 -1.03
C SER A 3 16.87 -16.87 -0.30
N GLU A 4 16.84 -16.03 0.73
CA GLU A 4 15.58 -15.63 1.40
C GLU A 4 14.91 -14.45 0.66
N ASN A 5 15.67 -13.43 0.25
CA ASN A 5 15.13 -12.26 -0.47
C ASN A 5 14.41 -12.57 -1.80
N SER A 6 14.71 -13.70 -2.46
CA SER A 6 14.03 -14.05 -3.71
C SER A 6 12.60 -14.53 -3.50
N ASN A 7 12.30 -15.15 -2.36
CA ASN A 7 10.96 -15.65 -2.06
C ASN A 7 10.05 -14.54 -1.54
N ASP A 8 10.56 -13.61 -0.74
CA ASP A 8 9.77 -12.49 -0.21
C ASP A 8 9.32 -11.55 -1.34
N SER A 9 10.21 -11.26 -2.30
CA SER A 9 9.82 -10.51 -3.51
C SER A 9 8.77 -11.26 -4.31
N ALA A 10 8.92 -12.58 -4.49
CA ALA A 10 7.96 -13.38 -5.24
C ALA A 10 6.57 -13.38 -4.58
N ALA A 11 6.49 -13.47 -3.25
CA ALA A 11 5.22 -13.42 -2.52
C ALA A 11 4.56 -12.03 -2.63
N LEU A 12 5.34 -10.95 -2.49
CA LEU A 12 4.81 -9.60 -2.67
C LEU A 12 4.33 -9.36 -4.11
N ASP A 13 5.04 -9.86 -5.12
CA ASP A 13 4.65 -9.72 -6.52
C ASP A 13 3.42 -10.59 -6.88
N GLU A 14 3.20 -11.70 -6.18
CA GLU A 14 2.06 -12.60 -6.38
C GLU A 14 0.78 -12.11 -5.69
N TYR A 15 0.90 -11.56 -4.48
CA TYR A 15 -0.26 -11.23 -3.62
C TYR A 15 -0.49 -9.74 -3.39
N CYS A 16 0.41 -8.87 -3.85
CA CYS A 16 0.25 -7.43 -3.72
C CYS A 16 0.25 -6.71 -5.07
N GLU A 17 -0.41 -5.56 -5.09
CA GLU A 17 -0.37 -4.61 -6.18
C GLU A 17 0.47 -3.39 -5.79
N ASP A 18 1.41 -2.98 -6.65
CA ASP A 18 2.28 -1.82 -6.40
C ASP A 18 1.64 -0.52 -6.91
N LEU A 19 1.11 0.28 -5.98
CA LEU A 19 0.49 1.57 -6.29
C LEU A 19 1.52 2.63 -6.68
N THR A 20 2.72 2.58 -6.11
CA THR A 20 3.80 3.50 -6.48
C THR A 20 4.25 3.28 -7.92
N ALA A 21 4.39 2.03 -8.35
CA ALA A 21 4.69 1.69 -9.75
C ALA A 21 3.54 2.09 -10.69
N LYS A 22 2.28 1.94 -10.27
CA LYS A 22 1.13 2.45 -11.05
C LYS A 22 1.14 3.97 -11.18
N ALA A 23 1.48 4.69 -10.11
CA ALA A 23 1.61 6.15 -10.10
C ALA A 23 2.72 6.62 -11.05
N GLU A 24 3.91 6.00 -11.00
CA GLU A 24 5.03 6.27 -11.92
C GLU A 24 4.64 6.06 -13.39
N GLN A 25 3.80 5.06 -13.67
CA GLN A 25 3.30 4.77 -15.00
C GLN A 25 2.13 5.67 -15.44
N GLY A 26 1.68 6.60 -14.59
CA GLY A 26 0.52 7.46 -14.87
C GLY A 26 -0.81 6.69 -14.97
N LYS A 27 -0.92 5.54 -14.31
CA LYS A 27 -2.12 4.68 -14.31
C LYS A 27 -3.07 4.97 -13.14
N ILE A 28 -2.75 5.97 -12.32
CA ILE A 28 -3.62 6.44 -11.24
C ILE A 28 -4.42 7.64 -11.75
N ASP A 29 -5.73 7.61 -11.56
CA ASP A 29 -6.59 8.73 -11.92
C ASP A 29 -6.26 9.96 -11.04
N PRO A 30 -6.32 11.19 -11.59
CA PRO A 30 -6.04 12.40 -10.83
C PRO A 30 -6.95 12.54 -9.59
N VAL A 31 -6.34 12.58 -8.41
CA VAL A 31 -7.06 12.71 -7.13
C VAL A 31 -7.25 14.18 -6.78
N LEU A 32 -8.49 14.65 -6.79
CA LEU A 32 -8.86 16.04 -6.48
C LEU A 32 -9.49 16.16 -5.09
N GLY A 33 -9.13 17.22 -4.36
CA GLY A 33 -9.81 17.61 -3.13
C GLY A 33 -9.55 16.72 -1.90
N ARG A 34 -8.54 15.84 -1.92
CA ARG A 34 -8.18 14.93 -0.80
C ARG A 34 -6.90 15.31 -0.05
N ASN A 35 -6.51 16.58 -0.14
CA ASN A 35 -5.21 17.03 0.34
C ASN A 35 -5.05 16.88 1.86
N ASP A 36 -6.12 17.11 2.62
CA ASP A 36 -6.11 17.07 4.07
C ASP A 36 -6.06 15.62 4.58
N GLU A 37 -6.81 14.70 3.96
CA GLU A 37 -6.78 13.28 4.31
C GLU A 37 -5.41 12.66 4.00
N ILE A 38 -4.83 12.97 2.84
CA ILE A 38 -3.48 12.50 2.47
C ILE A 38 -2.45 13.06 3.45
N ARG A 39 -2.55 14.34 3.81
CA ARG A 39 -1.64 14.97 4.79
C ARG A 39 -1.77 14.31 6.16
N MET A 40 -2.99 14.05 6.64
CA MET A 40 -3.22 13.34 7.89
C MET A 40 -2.62 11.94 7.86
N MET A 41 -2.72 11.23 6.74
CA MET A 41 -2.12 9.91 6.57
C MET A 41 -0.60 9.94 6.67
N VAL A 42 0.06 10.90 6.00
CA VAL A 42 1.50 11.16 6.12
C VAL A 42 1.88 11.45 7.57
N ASP A 43 1.15 12.34 8.24
CA ASP A 43 1.41 12.70 9.63
C ASP A 43 1.27 11.51 10.59
N VAL A 44 0.39 10.55 10.30
CA VAL A 44 0.27 9.30 11.07
C VAL A 44 1.45 8.37 10.79
N LEU A 45 1.81 8.15 9.53
CA LEU A 45 2.91 7.26 9.13
C LEU A 45 4.25 7.70 9.72
N CYS A 46 4.49 9.00 9.85
CA CYS A 46 5.73 9.55 10.43
C CYS A 46 5.77 9.52 11.97
N ARG A 47 4.77 8.96 12.66
CA ARG A 47 4.77 8.88 14.14
C ARG A 47 5.74 7.82 14.64
N ARG A 48 6.34 8.05 15.82
CA ARG A 48 7.18 7.03 16.50
C ARG A 48 6.39 5.81 17.01
N ARG A 49 5.11 5.97 17.30
CA ARG A 49 4.21 4.92 17.84
C ARG A 49 2.82 5.12 17.24
N LYS A 50 2.08 4.02 17.07
CA LYS A 50 0.75 4.02 16.44
C LYS A 50 0.77 4.70 15.07
N ASN A 51 1.71 4.29 14.23
CA ASN A 51 1.95 4.85 12.90
C ASN A 51 1.16 4.18 11.78
N ASN A 52 0.14 3.40 12.12
CA ASN A 52 -0.71 2.73 11.16
C ASN A 52 -2.01 3.55 10.99
N PRO A 53 -2.17 4.31 9.90
CA PRO A 53 -3.41 5.03 9.63
C PRO A 53 -4.53 4.05 9.30
N ILE A 54 -5.77 4.39 9.70
CA ILE A 54 -6.98 3.65 9.33
C ILE A 54 -7.97 4.65 8.74
N LEU A 55 -8.35 4.45 7.48
CA LEU A 55 -9.31 5.30 6.77
C LEU A 55 -10.75 4.81 7.01
N VAL A 56 -11.51 5.56 7.79
CA VAL A 56 -12.90 5.26 8.16
C VAL A 56 -13.87 6.19 7.41
N GLY A 57 -15.07 5.72 7.11
CA GLY A 57 -16.06 6.41 6.26
C GLY A 57 -16.99 5.41 5.54
N ASP A 58 -18.02 5.92 4.88
CA ASP A 58 -19.01 5.10 4.19
C ASP A 58 -18.44 4.39 2.94
N PRO A 59 -19.09 3.32 2.45
CA PRO A 59 -18.73 2.71 1.17
C PRO A 59 -18.79 3.73 0.02
N GLY A 60 -17.81 3.68 -0.89
CA GLY A 60 -17.81 4.53 -2.09
C GLY A 60 -17.34 5.97 -1.89
N VAL A 61 -17.03 6.41 -0.67
CA VAL A 61 -16.59 7.81 -0.41
C VAL A 61 -15.19 8.16 -0.92
N GLY A 62 -14.53 7.25 -1.64
CA GLY A 62 -13.20 7.50 -2.23
C GLY A 62 -12.02 7.25 -1.28
N LYS A 63 -12.13 6.30 -0.34
CA LYS A 63 -10.99 5.92 0.52
C LYS A 63 -9.78 5.43 -0.27
N THR A 64 -10.03 4.65 -1.32
CA THR A 64 -8.99 4.19 -2.25
C THR A 64 -8.29 5.36 -2.93
N ALA A 65 -9.05 6.37 -3.36
CA ALA A 65 -8.49 7.57 -3.97
C ALA A 65 -7.54 8.33 -3.03
N VAL A 66 -7.76 8.31 -1.71
CA VAL A 66 -6.81 8.88 -0.73
C VAL A 66 -5.47 8.12 -0.75
N VAL A 67 -5.51 6.79 -0.83
CA VAL A 67 -4.32 5.93 -0.88
C VAL A 67 -3.58 6.09 -2.21
N GLU A 68 -4.31 6.15 -3.32
CA GLU A 68 -3.77 6.40 -4.65
C GLU A 68 -3.12 7.79 -4.76
N GLY A 69 -3.76 8.83 -4.21
CA GLY A 69 -3.20 10.18 -4.16
C GLY A 69 -1.95 10.25 -3.29
N PHE A 70 -1.86 9.44 -2.24
CA PHE A 70 -0.63 9.30 -1.47
C PHE A 70 0.50 8.61 -2.26
N ALA A 71 0.19 7.57 -3.03
CA ALA A 71 1.16 6.95 -3.94
C ALA A 71 1.74 7.99 -4.91
N GLN A 72 0.89 8.84 -5.48
CA GLN A 72 1.32 9.93 -6.34
C GLN A 72 2.25 10.90 -5.60
N ARG A 73 1.93 11.30 -4.36
CA ARG A 73 2.83 12.18 -3.57
C ARG A 73 4.18 11.55 -3.27
N ILE A 74 4.24 10.24 -3.04
CA ILE A 74 5.53 9.54 -2.87
C ILE A 74 6.37 9.69 -4.14
N VAL A 75 5.79 9.39 -5.30
CA VAL A 75 6.46 9.45 -6.61
C VAL A 75 6.90 10.86 -6.95
N ASP A 76 6.05 11.86 -6.68
CA ASP A 76 6.35 13.26 -6.92
C ASP A 76 7.35 13.86 -5.91
N GLY A 77 7.80 13.09 -4.91
CA GLY A 77 8.69 13.55 -3.84
C GLY A 77 8.03 14.54 -2.87
N GLN A 78 6.69 14.63 -2.86
CA GLN A 78 5.89 15.53 -2.02
C GLN A 78 5.57 14.90 -0.65
N VAL A 79 6.54 14.20 -0.08
CA VAL A 79 6.45 13.55 1.23
C VAL A 79 7.69 13.84 2.08
N PRO A 80 7.61 13.73 3.41
CA PRO A 80 8.77 13.83 4.30
C PRO A 80 9.87 12.83 3.91
N GLN A 81 11.10 13.14 4.28
CA GLN A 81 12.28 12.33 3.94
C GLN A 81 12.13 10.85 4.31
N ASP A 82 11.49 10.55 5.44
CA ASP A 82 11.25 9.17 5.92
C ASP A 82 10.37 8.34 4.99
N LEU A 83 9.60 8.97 4.09
CA LEU A 83 8.68 8.32 3.16
C LEU A 83 9.15 8.40 1.69
N GLN A 84 10.28 9.07 1.42
CA GLN A 84 10.80 9.18 0.06
C GLN A 84 11.31 7.82 -0.44
N GLY A 85 10.91 7.45 -1.66
CA GLY A 85 11.34 6.18 -2.29
C GLY A 85 10.76 4.91 -1.66
N VAL A 86 9.79 5.03 -0.76
CA VAL A 86 9.07 3.88 -0.19
C VAL A 86 8.10 3.31 -1.23
N ARG A 87 7.99 1.97 -1.29
CA ARG A 87 6.96 1.30 -2.11
C ARG A 87 5.64 1.22 -1.36
N LEU A 88 4.55 1.58 -2.03
CA LEU A 88 3.19 1.42 -1.50
C LEU A 88 2.51 0.21 -2.14
N LEU A 89 2.30 -0.83 -1.34
CA LEU A 89 1.72 -2.10 -1.78
C LEU A 89 0.31 -2.29 -1.21
N VAL A 90 -0.62 -2.73 -2.06
CA VAL A 90 -1.97 -3.15 -1.65
C VAL A 90 -1.99 -4.66 -1.60
N LEU A 91 -2.27 -5.23 -0.43
CA LEU A 91 -2.43 -6.66 -0.25
C LEU A 91 -3.81 -7.12 -0.76
N ASP A 92 -3.84 -8.10 -1.66
CA ASP A 92 -5.06 -8.75 -2.10
C ASP A 92 -5.40 -9.95 -1.22
N MET A 93 -6.36 -9.74 -0.31
CA MET A 93 -6.85 -10.79 0.58
C MET A 93 -7.59 -11.91 -0.17
N GLY A 94 -8.20 -11.61 -1.31
CA GLY A 94 -8.88 -12.58 -2.15
C GLY A 94 -7.90 -13.55 -2.78
N LEU A 95 -6.78 -13.05 -3.33
CA LEU A 95 -5.71 -13.90 -3.85
C LEU A 95 -5.07 -14.77 -2.76
N LEU A 96 -4.85 -14.22 -1.57
CA LEU A 96 -4.34 -14.99 -0.43
C LEU A 96 -5.28 -16.13 -0.02
N GLN A 97 -6.60 -15.92 -0.07
CA GLN A 97 -7.60 -16.92 0.29
C GLN A 97 -7.87 -17.92 -0.85
N ALA A 98 -7.74 -17.49 -2.11
CA ALA A 98 -7.96 -18.33 -3.26
C ALA A 98 -6.98 -19.51 -3.28
N GLY A 99 -7.53 -20.73 -3.22
CA GLY A 99 -6.72 -21.95 -3.21
C GLY A 99 -6.04 -22.27 -1.88
N ALA A 100 -6.26 -21.50 -0.81
CA ALA A 100 -5.85 -21.88 0.55
C ALA A 100 -6.85 -22.90 1.13
N GLY A 101 -6.83 -24.12 0.57
CA GLY A 101 -7.74 -25.20 0.96
C GLY A 101 -7.26 -25.99 2.17
N VAL A 102 -5.94 -25.93 2.46
CA VAL A 102 -5.32 -26.66 3.56
C VAL A 102 -5.15 -25.75 4.77
N LYS A 103 -5.48 -26.26 5.95
CA LYS A 103 -5.28 -25.54 7.23
C LYS A 103 -3.81 -25.13 7.39
N GLY A 104 -3.55 -23.85 7.62
CA GLY A 104 -2.19 -23.30 7.75
C GLY A 104 -1.59 -22.75 6.46
N GLU A 105 -2.24 -22.96 5.31
CA GLU A 105 -1.73 -22.50 4.01
C GLU A 105 -1.82 -20.98 3.86
N PHE A 106 -2.91 -20.38 4.35
CA PHE A 106 -3.07 -18.93 4.40
C PHE A 106 -1.99 -18.25 5.24
N GLU A 107 -1.75 -18.75 6.46
CA GLU A 107 -0.72 -18.22 7.35
C GLU A 107 0.70 -18.39 6.78
N ARG A 108 0.90 -19.39 5.91
CA ARG A 108 2.17 -19.59 5.20
C ARG A 108 2.37 -18.59 4.07
N ARG A 109 1.30 -18.18 3.38
CA ARG A 109 1.34 -17.15 2.32
C ARG A 109 1.44 -15.73 2.88
N LEU A 110 0.94 -15.51 4.10
CA LEU A 110 1.00 -14.22 4.81
C LEU A 110 2.37 -13.95 5.46
N LYS A 111 3.14 -15.00 5.74
CA LYS A 111 4.44 -14.93 6.41
C LYS A 111 5.56 -14.63 5.43
#